data_AF-X1SPY5-F1
#
_entry.id   AF-X1SPY5-F1
#
_cell.length_a   1.000
_cell.length_b   1.000
_cell.length_c   1.000
_cell.angle_alpha   90.00
_cell.angle_beta   90.00
_cell.angle_gamma   90.00
#
_symmetry.space_group_name_H-M   'P 1'
#
loop_
_entity.id
_entity.type
_entity.pdbx_description
1 polymer ?
#
loop_
_entity_poly.entity_id
_entity_poly.type
_entity_poly.pdbx_seq_one_letter_code
_entity_poly.pdbx_strand_id
1 'polypeptide(L)'
;MGRKARIGITRDFFDKDGKLVMPGPMLKLLDEMPNVEYETFPELLPEVTPEQILGYDMVISRTRPRWTQRTFVGNNQLLCIHRSGVGYDMVDVPALTNAEVMLCITPA
;
A
#
# COMPACT_ATOMS: atom_id res chain seq x y z
N MET A 1 -25.29 6.54 -1.24
CA MET A 1 -23.87 6.93 -1.46
C MET A 1 -23.00 5.87 -0.83
N GLY A 2 -22.02 5.33 -1.57
CA GLY A 2 -21.07 4.35 -1.03
C GLY A 2 -20.05 5.01 -0.09
N ARG A 3 -19.34 4.19 0.70
CA ARG A 3 -18.21 4.66 1.53
C ARG A 3 -17.04 5.13 0.67
N LYS A 4 -16.16 5.97 1.23
CA LYS A 4 -14.89 6.36 0.58
C LYS A 4 -13.95 5.15 0.47
N ALA A 5 -13.11 5.16 -0.56
CA ALA A 5 -12.01 4.22 -0.71
C ALA A 5 -10.87 4.63 0.21
N ARG A 6 -10.38 3.72 1.05
CA ARG A 6 -9.30 3.96 2.01
C ARG A 6 -7.98 3.43 1.46
N ILE A 7 -6.99 4.31 1.31
CA ILE A 7 -5.68 3.98 0.74
C ILE A 7 -4.59 4.07 1.81
N GLY A 8 -3.88 2.98 2.04
CA GLY A 8 -2.68 2.98 2.88
C GLY A 8 -1.45 3.37 2.07
N ILE A 9 -0.56 4.19 2.61
CA ILE A 9 0.73 4.50 2.00
C ILE A 9 1.84 4.00 2.92
N THR A 10 2.75 3.18 2.41
CA THR A 10 3.84 2.65 3.22
C THR A 10 4.75 3.77 3.73
N ARG A 11 5.15 3.70 5.00
CA ARG A 11 5.88 4.79 5.68
C ARG A 11 7.17 5.21 4.99
N ASP A 12 7.74 4.31 4.21
CA ASP A 12 9.01 4.50 3.56
C ASP A 12 8.96 5.47 2.36
N PHE A 13 7.76 5.89 1.94
CA PHE A 13 7.58 7.08 1.10
C PHE A 13 7.88 8.40 1.80
N PHE A 14 7.96 8.41 3.13
CA PHE A 14 8.15 9.62 3.94
C PHE A 14 9.47 9.60 4.69
N ASP A 15 10.07 10.77 4.85
CA ASP A 15 11.22 10.96 5.72
C ASP A 15 10.81 11.04 7.19
N LYS A 16 11.79 11.32 8.06
CA LYS A 16 11.57 11.51 9.50
C LYS A 16 10.69 12.73 9.82
N ASP A 17 10.63 13.71 8.92
CA ASP A 17 9.90 14.95 9.08
C ASP A 17 8.50 14.86 8.41
N GLY A 18 8.12 13.68 7.90
CA GLY A 18 6.82 13.41 7.27
C GLY A 18 6.71 13.98 5.85
N LYS A 19 7.83 14.35 5.22
CA LYS A 19 7.84 14.80 3.83
C LYS A 19 8.06 13.63 2.89
N LEU A 20 7.43 13.69 1.72
CA LEU A 20 7.67 12.71 0.67
C LEU A 20 9.14 12.73 0.24
N VAL A 21 9.75 11.56 0.21
CA VAL A 21 11.14 11.38 -0.27
C VAL A 21 11.24 11.37 -1.79
N MET A 22 10.11 11.19 -2.48
CA MET A 22 10.03 11.15 -3.93
C MET A 22 9.30 12.39 -4.46
N PRO A 23 9.87 13.10 -5.45
CA PRO A 23 9.18 14.23 -6.06
C PRO A 23 7.97 13.73 -6.86
N GLY A 24 6.86 14.46 -6.80
CA GLY A 24 5.69 14.18 -7.61
C GLY A 24 4.39 14.73 -7.03
N PRO A 25 3.34 14.84 -7.84
CA PRO A 25 2.05 15.37 -7.42
C PRO A 25 1.17 14.34 -6.67
N MET A 26 1.73 13.20 -6.25
CA MET A 26 0.96 12.05 -5.74
C MET A 26 -0.09 12.43 -4.68
N LEU A 27 0.31 13.06 -3.58
CA LEU A 27 -0.63 13.42 -2.50
C LEU A 27 -1.65 14.44 -2.97
N LYS A 28 -1.22 15.42 -3.78
CA LYS A 28 -2.12 16.42 -4.35
C LYS A 28 -3.19 15.78 -5.24
N LEU A 29 -2.83 14.79 -6.05
CA LEU A 29 -3.79 14.06 -6.88
C LEU A 29 -4.80 13.26 -6.03
N LEU A 30 -4.35 12.69 -4.91
CA LEU A 30 -5.26 12.00 -3.97
C LEU A 30 -6.19 12.99 -3.25
N ASP A 31 -5.70 14.16 -2.87
CA ASP A 31 -6.50 15.24 -2.25
C ASP A 31 -7.60 15.76 -3.20
N GLU A 32 -7.37 15.72 -4.52
CA GLU A 32 -8.34 16.13 -5.54
C GLU A 32 -9.45 15.08 -5.78
N MET A 33 -9.32 13.86 -5.24
CA MET A 33 -10.30 12.78 -5.39
C MET A 33 -11.35 12.78 -4.26
N PRO A 34 -12.61 13.20 -4.50
CA PRO A 34 -13.59 13.41 -3.42
C PRO A 34 -14.04 12.14 -2.69
N ASN A 35 -13.88 10.98 -3.33
CA ASN A 35 -14.31 9.67 -2.82
C ASN A 35 -13.15 8.82 -2.28
N VAL A 36 -11.98 9.43 -2.08
CA VAL A 36 -10.79 8.77 -1.57
C VAL A 36 -10.39 9.40 -0.24
N GLU A 37 -9.89 8.57 0.66
CA GLU A 37 -9.14 8.99 1.83
C GLU A 37 -7.86 8.15 1.91
N TYR A 38 -6.78 8.74 2.39
CA TYR A 38 -5.51 8.03 2.50
C TYR A 38 -4.84 8.32 3.84
N GLU A 39 -4.11 7.32 4.33
CA GLU A 39 -3.35 7.40 5.57
C GLU A 39 -1.97 6.80 5.35
N THR A 40 -0.98 7.35 6.05
CA THR A 40 0.37 6.78 6.06
C THR A 40 0.44 5.70 7.12
N PHE A 41 1.08 4.58 6.81
CA PHE A 41 1.37 3.56 7.81
C PHE A 41 2.13 4.18 8.99
N PRO A 42 1.74 3.86 10.23
CA PRO A 42 2.32 4.48 11.42
C PRO A 42 3.82 4.17 11.55
N GLU A 43 4.23 3.00 11.07
CA GLU A 43 5.61 2.52 11.14
C GLU A 43 6.02 1.77 9.88
N LEU A 44 7.34 1.69 9.65
CA LEU A 44 7.92 0.85 8.60
C LEU A 44 8.43 -0.44 9.23
N LEU A 45 7.74 -1.55 8.95
CA LEU A 45 8.18 -2.88 9.34
C LEU A 45 8.88 -3.59 8.17
N PRO A 46 9.84 -4.51 8.43
CA PRO A 46 10.48 -5.31 7.38
C PRO A 46 9.50 -6.22 6.62
N GLU A 47 8.42 -6.62 7.26
CA GLU A 47 7.32 -7.41 6.71
C GLU A 47 6.02 -6.71 7.11
N VAL A 48 5.12 -6.51 6.15
CA VAL A 48 3.83 -5.88 6.42
C VAL A 48 2.96 -6.84 7.21
N THR A 49 2.40 -6.40 8.33
CA THR A 49 1.54 -7.25 9.16
C THR A 49 0.07 -7.10 8.78
N PRO A 50 -0.79 -8.07 9.12
CA PRO A 50 -2.24 -7.96 8.95
C PRO A 50 -2.85 -6.69 9.56
N GLU A 51 -2.32 -6.25 10.70
CA GLU A 51 -2.78 -5.06 11.40
C GLU A 51 -2.48 -3.77 10.61
N GLN A 52 -1.35 -3.71 9.92
CA GLN A 52 -0.99 -2.55 9.10
C GLN A 52 -1.92 -2.35 7.90
N ILE A 53 -2.51 -3.43 7.38
CA ILE A 53 -3.39 -3.39 6.20
C ILE A 53 -4.88 -3.36 6.56
N LEU A 54 -5.22 -3.42 7.85
CA LEU A 54 -6.59 -3.50 8.30
C LEU A 54 -7.37 -2.22 7.95
N GLY A 55 -8.54 -2.39 7.33
CA GLY A 55 -9.42 -1.27 7.00
C GLY A 55 -9.02 -0.46 5.77
N TYR A 56 -7.99 -0.88 5.02
CA TYR A 56 -7.63 -0.32 3.72
C TYR A 56 -8.21 -1.14 2.57
N ASP A 57 -8.64 -0.45 1.53
CA ASP A 57 -9.08 -1.06 0.26
C ASP A 57 -7.90 -1.23 -0.69
N MET A 58 -6.90 -0.36 -0.61
CA MET A 58 -5.73 -0.38 -1.47
C MET A 58 -4.50 0.04 -0.67
N VAL A 59 -3.32 -0.44 -1.06
CA VAL A 59 -2.05 0.04 -0.49
C VAL A 59 -1.09 0.48 -1.59
N ILE A 60 -0.54 1.68 -1.44
CA ILE A 60 0.57 2.17 -2.25
C ILE A 60 1.86 1.79 -1.52
N SER A 61 2.54 0.78 -2.06
CA SER A 61 3.75 0.21 -1.49
C SER A 61 4.97 0.67 -2.27
N ARG A 62 6.02 1.05 -1.55
CA ARG A 62 7.34 1.23 -2.13
C ARG A 62 8.16 -0.06 -2.03
N THR A 63 9.49 0.05 -2.11
CA THR A 63 10.39 -1.10 -2.30
C THR A 63 10.87 -1.76 -1.02
N ARG A 64 10.78 -1.12 0.16
CA ARG A 64 11.33 -1.70 1.40
C ARG A 64 10.48 -2.78 2.08
N PRO A 65 9.14 -2.65 2.20
CA PRO A 65 8.39 -3.63 2.97
C PRO A 65 8.21 -4.93 2.17
N ARG A 66 8.31 -6.08 2.86
CA ARG A 66 7.99 -7.40 2.29
C ARG A 66 6.51 -7.71 2.44
N TRP A 67 5.93 -8.24 1.38
CA TRP A 67 4.56 -8.75 1.33
C TRP A 67 4.62 -10.27 1.24
N THR A 68 4.15 -10.95 2.29
CA THR A 68 4.20 -12.42 2.40
C THR A 68 2.80 -12.97 2.62
N GLN A 69 2.67 -14.30 2.61
CA GLN A 69 1.42 -14.95 3.01
C GLN A 69 0.90 -14.51 4.38
N ARG A 70 1.79 -14.19 5.34
CA ARG A 70 1.38 -13.76 6.68
C ARG A 70 0.67 -12.42 6.68
N THR A 71 1.03 -11.53 5.75
CA THR A 71 0.42 -10.20 5.62
C THR A 71 -1.09 -10.27 5.42
N PHE A 72 -1.56 -11.26 4.67
CA PHE A 72 -2.97 -11.32 4.23
C PHE A 72 -3.87 -12.15 5.16
N VAL A 73 -3.33 -12.75 6.23
CA VAL A 73 -4.11 -13.60 7.13
C VAL A 73 -5.25 -12.81 7.76
N GLY A 74 -6.50 -13.24 7.49
CA GLY A 74 -7.69 -12.63 8.07
C GLY A 74 -8.13 -11.31 7.44
N ASN A 75 -7.51 -10.87 6.34
CA ASN A 75 -7.92 -9.67 5.61
C ASN A 75 -8.73 -10.04 4.36
N ASN A 76 -10.00 -9.61 4.34
CA ASN A 76 -10.91 -9.83 3.20
C ASN A 76 -11.35 -8.49 2.55
N GLN A 77 -10.65 -7.39 2.85
CA GLN A 77 -11.00 -6.04 2.39
C GLN A 77 -10.03 -5.51 1.35
N LEU A 78 -8.73 -5.81 1.49
CA LEU A 78 -7.69 -5.28 0.62
C LEU A 78 -7.87 -5.81 -0.81
N LEU A 79 -8.06 -4.92 -1.78
CA LEU A 79 -8.34 -5.26 -3.17
C LEU A 79 -7.07 -5.27 -4.03
N CYS A 80 -6.14 -4.35 -3.77
CA CYS A 80 -4.92 -4.26 -4.55
C CYS A 80 -3.75 -3.59 -3.83
N ILE A 81 -2.55 -3.90 -4.33
CA ILE A 81 -1.31 -3.25 -3.96
C ILE A 81 -0.72 -2.57 -5.20
N HIS A 82 -0.53 -1.26 -5.11
CA HIS A 82 0.19 -0.45 -6.08
C HIS A 82 1.66 -0.35 -5.68
N ARG A 83 2.49 -1.21 -6.27
CA ARG A 83 3.91 -1.32 -5.93
C ARG A 83 4.77 -0.47 -6.85
N SER A 84 5.56 0.45 -6.28
CA SER A 84 6.50 1.29 -7.03
C SER A 84 7.76 0.52 -7.45
N GLY A 85 8.09 0.57 -8.75
CA GLY A 85 9.21 -0.10 -9.44
C GLY A 85 8.84 -1.48 -10.00
N VAL A 86 9.78 -2.18 -10.64
CA VAL A 86 9.50 -3.40 -11.46
C VAL A 86 9.84 -4.76 -10.82
N GLY A 87 10.47 -4.80 -9.65
CA GLY A 87 10.97 -6.05 -9.03
C GLY A 87 9.93 -6.79 -8.19
N TYR A 88 10.04 -8.11 -8.11
CA TYR A 88 9.13 -8.98 -7.33
C TYR A 88 9.77 -9.58 -6.07
N ASP A 89 11.06 -9.29 -5.80
CA ASP A 89 11.81 -9.93 -4.70
C ASP A 89 11.20 -9.69 -3.30
N MET A 90 10.45 -8.59 -3.16
CA MET A 90 9.82 -8.17 -1.90
C MET A 90 8.33 -8.53 -1.86
N VAL A 91 7.81 -9.25 -2.86
CA VAL A 91 6.39 -9.54 -3.00
C VAL A 91 6.19 -11.01 -3.35
N ASP A 92 5.58 -11.75 -2.43
CA ASP A 92 5.10 -13.10 -2.68
C ASP A 92 3.82 -13.05 -3.55
N VAL A 93 4.00 -13.15 -4.87
CA VAL A 93 2.90 -13.09 -5.86
C VAL A 93 1.89 -14.23 -5.69
N PRO A 94 2.31 -15.50 -5.46
CA PRO A 94 1.38 -16.56 -5.09
C PRO A 94 0.53 -16.23 -3.86
N ALA A 95 1.13 -15.65 -2.81
CA ALA A 95 0.38 -15.25 -1.62
C ALA A 95 -0.71 -14.21 -1.92
N LEU A 96 -0.41 -13.21 -2.76
CA LEU A 96 -1.38 -12.22 -3.21
C LEU A 96 -2.54 -12.85 -3.99
N THR A 97 -2.21 -13.74 -4.92
CA THR A 97 -3.21 -14.46 -5.71
C THR A 97 -4.13 -15.30 -4.82
N ASN A 98 -3.57 -16.02 -3.86
CA ASN A 98 -4.33 -16.83 -2.90
C ASN A 98 -5.21 -15.99 -1.97
N ALA A 99 -4.82 -14.74 -1.72
CA ALA A 99 -5.59 -13.77 -0.94
C ALA A 99 -6.56 -12.94 -1.79
N GLU A 100 -6.67 -13.21 -3.09
CA GLU A 100 -7.52 -12.47 -4.04
C GLU A 100 -7.16 -10.97 -4.15
N VAL A 101 -5.89 -10.63 -3.89
CA VAL A 101 -5.38 -9.25 -3.94
C VAL A 101 -4.62 -9.01 -5.23
N MET A 102 -5.01 -7.98 -5.99
CA MET A 102 -4.34 -7.62 -7.24
C MET A 102 -2.99 -6.94 -6.98
N LEU A 103 -1.97 -7.36 -7.73
CA LEU A 103 -0.68 -6.65 -7.77
C LEU A 103 -0.63 -5.71 -8.97
N CYS A 104 -0.52 -4.40 -8.72
CA CYS A 104 -0.35 -3.36 -9.72
C CYS A 104 1.09 -2.82 -9.67
N ILE A 105 1.86 -3.05 -10.73
CA ILE A 105 3.22 -2.53 -10.84
C ILE A 105 3.18 -1.11 -11.40
N THR A 106 3.80 -0.16 -10.69
CA THR A 106 3.95 1.24 -11.12
C THR A 106 5.43 1.49 -11.45
N PRO A 107 5.86 1.32 -12.72
CA PRO A 107 7.23 1.61 -13.12
C PRO A 107 7.54 3.11 -12.96
N ALA A 108 8.82 3.41 -12.73
CA ALA A 108 9.33 4.78 -12.67
C ALA A 108 9.51 5.38 -14.07
#